data_AF-A0A2K8UD78-F1
#
_entry.id   AF-A0A2K8UD78-F1
#
_cell.length_a   1.000
_cell.length_b   1.000
_cell.length_c   1.000
_cell.angle_alpha   90.00
_cell.angle_beta   90.00
_cell.angle_gamma   90.00
#
_symmetry.space_group_name_H-M   'P 1'
#
loop_
_entity.id
_entity.type
_entity.pdbx_description
1 polymer ?
#
loop_
_entity_poly.entity_id
_entity_poly.type
_entity_poly.pdbx_seq_one_letter_code
_entity_poly.pdbx_strand_id
1 'polypeptide(L)'
;MNAIERAAAGLGLGLLLATGADGPFAATPTVAQVLAACARGAANGDRGVDAAMCEWYTAPCGCKPGQVDGSVYRWCLPVDESTPTTVRKVIAELRRAPDQTAAIDRVVPAILARLYPCTPGGPE
;
A
#
# COMPACT_ATOMS: atom_id res chain seq x y z
N MET A 1 -52.01 -36.78 29.66
CA MET A 1 -50.90 -37.22 28.78
C MET A 1 -50.81 -36.25 27.63
N ASN A 2 -49.64 -35.63 27.48
CA ASN A 2 -49.13 -34.79 26.38
C ASN A 2 -49.84 -33.43 26.15
N ALA A 3 -49.18 -32.31 25.88
CA ALA A 3 -47.80 -31.85 25.95
C ALA A 3 -47.91 -30.31 25.90
N ILE A 4 -47.22 -29.58 26.80
CA ILE A 4 -47.30 -28.10 26.85
C ILE A 4 -46.08 -27.52 26.16
N GLU A 5 -46.33 -26.78 25.07
CA GLU A 5 -45.40 -25.88 24.42
C GLU A 5 -44.92 -24.79 25.40
N ARG A 6 -43.61 -24.57 25.46
CA ARG A 6 -43.04 -23.29 25.89
C ARG A 6 -41.81 -22.96 25.05
N ALA A 7 -42.01 -22.08 24.08
CA ALA A 7 -40.97 -21.19 23.58
C ALA A 7 -40.76 -20.07 24.59
N ALA A 8 -39.50 -19.76 24.92
CA ALA A 8 -39.01 -18.41 25.16
C ALA A 8 -37.51 -18.43 25.47
N ALA A 9 -36.74 -18.01 24.47
CA ALA A 9 -35.69 -17.01 24.57
C ALA A 9 -35.00 -16.89 25.95
N GLY A 10 -33.88 -17.61 26.11
CA GLY A 10 -32.94 -17.44 27.21
C GLY A 10 -31.51 -17.35 26.68
N LEU A 11 -30.96 -16.14 26.66
CA LEU A 11 -29.55 -15.79 26.91
C LEU A 11 -28.50 -16.82 26.44
N GLY A 12 -28.07 -16.70 25.18
CA GLY A 12 -26.82 -17.28 24.67
C GLY A 12 -25.78 -16.18 24.49
N LEU A 13 -25.18 -15.76 25.59
CA LEU A 13 -23.94 -14.97 25.59
C LEU A 13 -22.83 -15.82 24.97
N GLY A 14 -22.23 -15.33 23.89
CA GLY A 14 -20.93 -15.82 23.42
C GLY A 14 -20.96 -16.43 22.03
N LEU A 15 -20.49 -15.67 21.05
CA LEU A 15 -19.52 -16.23 20.12
C LEU A 15 -18.59 -15.15 19.58
N LEU A 16 -17.43 -15.08 20.24
CA LEU A 16 -16.10 -14.91 19.65
C LEU A 16 -15.83 -13.62 18.86
N LEU A 17 -15.21 -12.70 19.60
CA LEU A 17 -14.10 -11.87 19.15
C LEU A 17 -13.25 -12.59 18.08
N ALA A 18 -13.45 -12.25 16.81
CA ALA A 18 -12.42 -12.41 15.79
C ALA A 18 -11.70 -11.06 15.64
N THR A 19 -11.04 -10.63 16.71
CA THR A 19 -9.92 -9.71 16.61
C THR A 19 -8.79 -10.47 15.93
N GLY A 20 -8.79 -10.48 14.59
CA GLY A 20 -7.61 -10.80 13.79
C GLY A 20 -6.60 -9.67 13.89
N ALA A 21 -6.09 -9.46 15.11
CA ALA A 21 -4.89 -8.67 15.35
C ALA A 21 -3.71 -9.62 15.23
N ASP A 22 -3.36 -9.99 14.00
CA ASP A 22 -2.08 -10.62 13.70
C ASP A 22 -0.98 -9.57 13.90
N GLY A 23 -0.29 -9.59 15.04
CA GLY A 23 0.99 -8.89 15.21
C GLY A 23 2.17 -9.75 14.71
N PRO A 24 3.42 -9.24 14.65
CA PRO A 24 3.89 -7.87 14.57
C PRO A 24 4.70 -7.66 13.28
N PHE A 25 4.15 -7.96 12.11
CA PHE A 25 4.63 -7.43 10.82
C PHE A 25 3.40 -7.32 9.94
N ALA A 26 2.83 -6.13 9.82
CA ALA A 26 1.76 -5.91 8.85
C ALA A 26 2.32 -6.32 7.48
N ALA A 27 1.73 -7.33 6.85
CA ALA A 27 2.14 -7.74 5.51
C ALA A 27 2.07 -6.50 4.60
N THR A 28 3.19 -6.21 3.92
CA THR A 28 3.27 -5.14 2.92
C THR A 28 2.08 -5.25 1.97
N PRO A 29 1.35 -4.15 1.67
CA PRO A 29 0.20 -4.23 0.80
C PRO A 29 0.59 -4.61 -0.62
N THR A 30 -0.35 -5.21 -1.33
CA THR A 30 -0.17 -5.57 -2.74
C THR A 30 -0.33 -4.35 -3.64
N VAL A 31 0.09 -4.48 -4.90
CA VAL A 31 -0.17 -3.47 -5.94
C VAL A 31 -1.66 -3.12 -6.02
N ALA A 32 -2.54 -4.13 -6.04
CA ALA A 32 -3.98 -3.91 -6.09
C ALA A 32 -4.51 -3.10 -4.89
N GLN A 33 -4.03 -3.41 -3.68
CA GLN A 33 -4.47 -2.73 -2.45
C GLN A 33 -4.06 -1.25 -2.46
N VAL A 34 -2.83 -0.95 -2.88
CA VAL A 34 -2.36 0.44 -2.99
C VAL A 34 -3.09 1.19 -4.09
N LEU A 35 -3.34 0.57 -5.25
CA LEU A 35 -4.13 1.20 -6.32
C LEU A 35 -5.58 1.50 -5.88
N ALA A 36 -6.19 0.59 -5.10
CA ALA A 36 -7.52 0.82 -4.54
C ALA A 36 -7.51 1.97 -3.52
N ALA A 37 -6.49 2.06 -2.67
CA ALA A 37 -6.31 3.19 -1.76
C ALA A 37 -6.12 4.51 -2.54
N CYS A 38 -5.28 4.54 -3.58
CA CYS A 38 -5.13 5.72 -4.44
C CYS A 38 -6.45 6.16 -5.07
N ALA A 39 -7.27 5.22 -5.56
CA ALA A 39 -8.56 5.54 -6.15
C ALA A 39 -9.54 6.13 -5.11
N ARG A 40 -9.61 5.55 -3.90
CA ARG A 40 -10.45 6.08 -2.81
C ARG A 40 -9.93 7.42 -2.29
N GLY A 41 -8.62 7.60 -2.19
CA GLY A 41 -7.99 8.87 -1.81
C GLY A 41 -8.35 9.99 -2.79
N ALA A 42 -8.21 9.72 -4.10
CA ALA A 42 -8.59 10.67 -5.15
C ALA A 42 -10.09 11.03 -5.12
N ALA A 43 -10.97 10.03 -4.90
CA ALA A 43 -12.41 10.27 -4.76
C ALA A 43 -12.75 11.18 -3.55
N ASN A 44 -11.87 11.24 -2.56
CA ASN A 44 -11.98 12.10 -1.38
C ASN A 44 -11.16 13.40 -1.49
N GLY A 45 -10.74 13.78 -2.71
CA GLY A 45 -9.96 14.99 -2.95
C GLY A 45 -8.56 14.94 -2.33
N ASP A 46 -7.92 13.77 -2.40
CA ASP A 46 -6.56 13.49 -1.93
C ASP A 46 -6.38 13.70 -0.42
N ARG A 47 -7.41 13.38 0.38
CA ARG A 47 -7.40 13.48 1.85
C ARG A 47 -7.73 12.16 2.53
N GLY A 48 -7.31 12.04 3.78
CA GLY A 48 -7.61 10.90 4.64
C GLY A 48 -6.60 9.75 4.52
N VAL A 49 -6.91 8.65 5.20
CA VAL A 49 -5.98 7.50 5.36
C VAL A 49 -5.64 6.85 4.02
N ASP A 50 -6.59 6.75 3.09
CA ASP A 50 -6.36 6.17 1.77
C ASP A 50 -5.41 7.01 0.92
N ALA A 51 -5.52 8.34 0.97
CA ALA A 51 -4.59 9.24 0.30
C ALA A 51 -3.18 9.15 0.92
N ALA A 52 -3.09 9.14 2.26
CA ALA A 52 -1.83 8.96 2.97
C ALA A 52 -1.18 7.61 2.67
N MET A 53 -1.95 6.52 2.58
CA MET A 53 -1.45 5.21 2.16
C MET A 53 -0.94 5.24 0.73
N CYS A 54 -1.69 5.85 -0.19
CA CYS A 54 -1.27 5.99 -1.58
C CYS A 54 0.07 6.74 -1.67
N GLU A 55 0.17 7.90 -1.04
CA GLU A 55 1.39 8.70 -1.03
C GLU A 55 2.55 7.95 -0.36
N TRP A 56 2.32 7.36 0.82
CA TRP A 56 3.34 6.60 1.54
C TRP A 56 3.97 5.54 0.66
N TYR A 57 3.19 4.74 -0.08
CA TYR A 57 3.75 3.67 -0.89
C TYR A 57 4.28 4.10 -2.25
N THR A 58 3.80 5.21 -2.83
CA THR A 58 4.17 5.64 -4.20
C THR A 58 5.21 6.76 -4.25
N ALA A 59 5.40 7.51 -3.17
CA ALA A 59 6.37 8.61 -3.12
C ALA A 59 7.82 8.09 -3.18
N PRO A 60 8.72 8.80 -3.90
CA PRO A 60 10.13 8.47 -3.97
C PRO A 60 10.83 8.95 -2.69
N CYS A 61 10.80 8.14 -1.63
CA CYS A 61 11.52 8.44 -0.39
C CYS A 61 12.48 7.31 -0.01
N GLY A 62 13.77 7.62 0.16
CA GLY A 62 14.75 6.72 0.76
C GLY A 62 14.52 6.48 2.26
N CYS A 63 13.61 7.22 2.87
CA CYS A 63 13.23 7.08 4.28
C CYS A 63 12.41 5.82 4.60
N LYS A 64 12.03 5.02 3.59
CA LYS A 64 11.23 3.81 3.81
C LYS A 64 12.08 2.70 4.46
N PRO A 65 11.52 1.93 5.41
CA PRO A 65 12.21 0.77 5.96
C PRO A 65 12.68 -0.17 4.84
N GLY A 66 13.95 -0.59 4.88
CA GLY A 66 14.55 -1.45 3.85
C GLY A 66 15.07 -0.74 2.59
N GLN A 67 14.94 0.59 2.49
CA GLN A 67 15.55 1.41 1.43
C GLN A 67 16.88 2.07 1.85
N VAL A 68 17.45 1.67 2.99
CA VAL A 68 18.77 2.11 3.47
C VAL A 68 19.91 1.63 2.56
N ASP A 69 21.03 2.36 2.61
CA ASP A 69 22.28 2.11 1.87
C ASP A 69 22.56 0.62 1.67
N GLY A 70 22.45 0.15 0.42
CA GLY A 70 22.55 -1.26 0.05
C GLY A 70 21.33 -1.85 -0.67
N SER A 71 20.25 -1.07 -0.87
CA SER A 71 19.17 -1.43 -1.81
C SER A 71 19.73 -1.79 -3.19
N VAL A 72 19.32 -2.94 -3.74
CA VAL A 72 19.62 -3.31 -5.14
C VAL A 72 19.00 -2.35 -6.16
N TYR A 73 17.99 -1.59 -5.75
CA TYR A 73 17.32 -0.59 -6.58
C TYR A 73 17.83 0.80 -6.22
N ARG A 74 18.60 1.39 -7.13
CA ARG A 74 19.00 2.80 -7.08
C ARG A 74 18.22 3.60 -8.12
N TRP A 75 17.74 4.77 -7.72
CA TRP A 75 17.09 5.74 -8.61
C TRP A 75 17.59 7.14 -8.28
N CYS A 76 17.67 8.00 -9.28
CA CYS A 76 18.18 9.36 -9.15
C CYS A 76 17.13 10.34 -9.68
N LEU A 77 16.41 10.98 -8.78
CA LEU A 77 15.31 11.87 -9.13
C LEU A 77 15.86 13.22 -9.61
N PRO A 78 15.44 13.75 -10.77
CA PRO A 78 15.84 15.09 -11.21
C PRO A 78 15.43 16.16 -10.19
N VAL A 79 16.26 17.20 -10.03
CA VAL A 79 16.02 18.29 -9.05
C VAL A 79 14.72 19.05 -9.28
N ASP A 80 14.23 19.10 -10.52
CA ASP A 80 12.99 19.74 -10.95
C ASP A 80 11.77 18.79 -10.91
N GLU A 81 11.98 17.51 -10.61
CA GLU A 81 10.90 16.53 -10.54
C GLU A 81 10.19 16.59 -9.18
N SER A 82 8.99 17.17 -9.17
CA SER A 82 8.15 17.22 -7.97
C SER A 82 7.65 15.83 -7.53
N THR A 83 7.50 15.63 -6.21
CA THR A 83 6.88 14.42 -5.63
C THR A 83 5.52 14.06 -6.25
N PRO A 84 4.55 14.98 -6.41
CA PRO A 84 3.25 14.64 -7.01
C PRO A 84 3.36 14.14 -8.45
N THR A 85 4.30 14.66 -9.23
CA THR A 85 4.54 14.19 -10.60
C THR A 85 5.11 12.79 -10.61
N THR A 86 6.06 12.50 -9.73
CA THR A 86 6.62 11.15 -9.57
C THR A 86 5.55 10.15 -9.13
N VAL A 87 4.74 10.50 -8.12
CA VAL A 87 3.63 9.66 -7.64
C VAL A 87 2.67 9.31 -8.78
N ARG A 88 2.28 10.27 -9.62
CA ARG A 88 1.41 10.01 -10.79
C ARG A 88 2.06 9.03 -11.78
N LYS A 89 3.36 9.19 -12.06
CA LYS A 89 4.11 8.27 -12.94
C LYS A 89 4.17 6.86 -12.36
N VAL A 90 4.44 6.71 -11.06
CA VAL A 90 4.46 5.42 -10.37
C VAL A 90 3.08 4.76 -10.41
N ILE A 91 2.00 5.47 -10.11
CA ILE A 91 0.63 4.93 -10.20
C ILE A 91 0.30 4.46 -11.62
N ALA A 92 0.71 5.20 -12.65
CA ALA A 92 0.50 4.81 -14.04
C ALA A 92 1.21 3.48 -14.38
N GLU A 93 2.41 3.27 -13.86
CA GLU A 93 3.16 2.01 -14.04
C GLU A 93 2.56 0.86 -13.23
N LEU A 94 2.11 1.10 -11.99
CA LEU A 94 1.43 0.10 -11.16
C LEU A 94 0.15 -0.44 -11.85
N ARG A 95 -0.61 0.43 -12.53
CA ARG A 95 -1.80 0.02 -13.31
C ARG A 95 -1.47 -0.90 -14.49
N ARG A 96 -0.23 -0.83 -15.00
CA ARG A 96 0.27 -1.67 -16.09
C ARG A 96 1.00 -2.93 -15.59
N ALA A 97 1.19 -3.06 -14.27
CA ALA A 97 1.90 -4.19 -13.69
C ALA A 97 1.11 -5.50 -13.95
N PRO A 98 1.76 -6.54 -14.48
CA PRO A 98 1.10 -7.80 -14.79
C PRO A 98 0.67 -8.58 -13.54
N ASP A 99 1.41 -8.43 -12.45
CA ASP A 99 1.12 -9.05 -11.17
C ASP A 99 0.60 -8.00 -10.17
N GLN A 100 -0.72 -7.97 -10.03
CA GLN A 100 -1.42 -7.09 -9.08
C GLN A 100 -1.36 -7.60 -7.63
N THR A 101 -0.87 -8.83 -7.40
CA THR A 101 -0.71 -9.45 -6.08
C THR A 101 0.68 -9.28 -5.50
N ALA A 102 1.65 -8.80 -6.29
CA ALA A 102 3.00 -8.53 -5.84
C ALA A 102 3.03 -7.50 -4.69
N ALA A 103 3.95 -7.70 -3.74
CA ALA A 103 4.17 -6.77 -2.63
C ALA A 103 4.70 -5.42 -3.13
N ILE A 104 4.09 -4.33 -2.68
CA ILE A 104 4.38 -2.99 -3.20
C ILE A 104 5.83 -2.55 -2.95
N ASP A 105 6.41 -2.95 -1.82
CA ASP A 105 7.79 -2.60 -1.44
C ASP A 105 8.84 -3.23 -2.36
N ARG A 106 8.47 -4.27 -3.13
CA ARG A 106 9.32 -4.80 -4.22
C ARG A 106 9.10 -4.01 -5.51
N VAL A 107 7.84 -3.72 -5.83
CA VAL A 107 7.45 -3.22 -7.16
C VAL A 107 7.80 -1.75 -7.33
N VAL A 108 7.52 -0.89 -6.34
CA VAL A 108 7.75 0.55 -6.47
C VAL A 108 9.23 0.91 -6.62
N PRO A 109 10.18 0.36 -5.84
CA PRO A 109 11.60 0.64 -6.07
C PRO A 109 12.08 0.22 -7.46
N ALA A 110 11.59 -0.91 -7.99
CA ALA A 110 11.89 -1.35 -9.35
C ALA A 110 11.30 -0.43 -10.43
N ILE A 111 10.11 0.13 -10.19
CA ILE A 111 9.51 1.15 -11.06
C ILE A 111 10.35 2.43 -11.03
N LEU A 112 10.70 2.92 -9.84
CA LEU A 112 11.49 4.14 -9.67
C LEU A 112 12.87 4.00 -10.34
N ALA A 113 13.57 2.88 -10.14
CA ALA A 113 14.86 2.61 -10.77
C ALA A 113 14.78 2.59 -12.30
N ARG A 114 13.65 2.15 -12.88
CA ARG A 114 13.43 2.18 -14.34
C ARG A 114 13.07 3.57 -14.85
N LEU A 115 12.24 4.31 -14.11
CA LEU A 115 11.80 5.66 -14.50
C LEU A 115 12.93 6.69 -14.37
N TYR A 116 13.81 6.50 -13.39
CA TYR A 116 14.85 7.46 -13.01
C TYR A 116 16.20 6.75 -12.83
N PRO A 117 16.78 6.19 -13.91
CA PRO A 117 18.07 5.52 -13.82
C PRO A 117 19.17 6.51 -13.42
N CYS A 118 20.02 6.12 -12.47
CA CYS A 118 21.19 6.88 -12.11
C CYS A 118 22.24 6.83 -13.24
N THR A 119 22.69 8.00 -13.70
CA THR A 119 23.82 8.10 -14.64
C THR A 119 25.12 8.21 -13.86
N PRO A 120 26.21 7.52 -14.24
CA PRO A 120 27.51 7.74 -13.63
C PRO A 120 27.91 9.23 -13.69
N GLY A 121 28.08 9.86 -12.53
CA GLY A 121 28.50 11.27 -12.40
C GLY A 121 27.38 12.32 -12.39
N GLY A 122 26.11 11.91 -12.36
CA GLY A 122 24.99 12.83 -12.10
C GLY A 122 24.88 13.22 -10.62
N PRO A 123 24.18 14.31 -10.28
CA PRO A 123 23.88 14.63 -8.88
C PRO A 123 23.04 13.50 -8.26
N GLU A 124 23.48 13.04 -7.09
CA GLU A 124 22.74 12.10 -6.21
C GLU A 124 21.57 12.79 -5.51
#